data_AF-A0A6J6GFW9-F1
#
_entry.id   AF-A0A6J6GFW9-F1
#
_cell.length_a   1.000
_cell.length_b   1.000
_cell.length_c   1.000
_cell.angle_alpha   90.00
_cell.angle_beta   90.00
_cell.angle_gamma   90.00
#
_symmetry.space_group_name_H-M   'P 1'
#
loop_
_entity.id
_entity.type
_entity.pdbx_description
1 polymer ?
#
loop_
_entity_poly.entity_id
_entity_poly.type
_entity_poly.pdbx_seq_one_letter_code
_entity_poly.pdbx_strand_id
1 'polypeptide(L)'
;MARPSLDLTSSGDLTISGESILLQNAGSEINYSDLPPDWIADLVKECIPLSYCGFESDPQSWNEHTPWQSIGYLANNEKTMKTFSQFENIFGNKAQNQYRIWAISNFSDWVKPISKIGNCSISEGFLGLVSTNSTVFSSDPPIVIDEALSYRVGSTHLRADGSLNSGSYGVSLRKDLAKCVWGDQFIPEFIGVEVAYKDGKPEVIATSFKSTDSFYNFNASGFHYSIPTLSMKNFKSEVQPLKVSVSETATTEAIAKISPKSTVKKTTITCAKGKVTKKVTAVSPKCPTGYKKKP
;
A
#
# COMPACT_ATOMS: atom_id res chain seq x y z
N MET A 1 4.49 14.32 4.77
CA MET A 1 3.94 13.44 3.70
C MET A 1 5.09 12.93 2.84
N ALA A 2 4.98 11.81 2.11
CA ALA A 2 6.06 11.35 1.23
C ALA A 2 6.09 12.23 -0.03
N ARG A 3 6.69 13.42 0.07
CA ARG A 3 6.81 14.43 -0.99
C ARG A 3 8.28 14.64 -1.32
N PRO A 4 8.93 13.70 -2.03
CA PRO A 4 10.28 13.93 -2.50
C PRO A 4 10.24 15.07 -3.53
N SER A 5 11.24 15.94 -3.47
CA SER A 5 11.55 16.85 -4.56
C SER A 5 12.97 16.53 -5.01
N LEU A 6 13.08 16.21 -6.29
CA LEU A 6 14.34 15.98 -6.98
C LEU A 6 14.68 17.18 -7.84
N ASP A 7 15.94 17.59 -7.73
CA ASP A 7 16.50 18.63 -8.57
C ASP A 7 17.93 18.30 -8.96
N LEU A 8 18.31 18.67 -10.19
CA LEU A 8 19.70 18.62 -10.64
C LEU A 8 20.17 20.06 -10.74
N THR A 9 21.12 20.45 -9.89
CA THR A 9 21.64 21.81 -9.89
C THR A 9 22.42 22.08 -11.18
N SER A 10 22.65 23.35 -11.49
CA SER A 10 23.51 23.76 -12.60
C SER A 10 24.97 23.29 -12.45
N SER A 11 25.40 22.94 -11.24
CA SER A 11 26.71 22.32 -10.96
C SER A 11 26.75 20.80 -11.21
N GLY A 12 25.62 20.18 -11.53
CA GLY A 12 25.50 18.73 -11.73
C GLY A 12 25.23 17.93 -10.45
N ASP A 13 24.95 18.60 -9.33
CA ASP A 13 24.63 17.94 -8.06
C ASP A 13 23.17 17.51 -8.02
N LEU A 14 22.93 16.24 -7.70
CA LEU A 14 21.59 15.72 -7.49
C LEU A 14 21.12 16.03 -6.06
N THR A 15 20.14 16.92 -5.93
CA THR A 15 19.50 17.22 -4.64
C THR A 15 18.23 16.41 -4.49
N ILE A 16 18.15 15.63 -3.41
CA ILE A 16 16.94 14.94 -2.98
C ILE A 16 16.48 15.54 -1.65
N SER A 17 15.27 16.08 -1.63
CA SER A 17 14.69 16.68 -0.43
C SER A 17 13.33 16.05 -0.13
N GLY A 18 12.99 15.96 1.15
CA GLY A 18 11.71 15.41 1.60
C GLY A 18 11.65 15.33 3.12
N GLU A 19 10.45 15.29 3.67
CA GLU A 19 10.24 15.08 5.10
C GLU A 19 10.38 13.62 5.48
N SER A 20 10.66 13.35 6.76
CA SER A 20 10.47 12.00 7.30
C SER A 20 9.01 11.54 7.14
N ILE A 21 8.84 10.28 6.77
CA ILE A 21 7.55 9.63 6.59
C ILE A 21 7.25 8.74 7.79
N LEU A 22 5.98 8.66 8.16
CA LEU A 22 5.52 7.77 9.21
C LEU A 22 5.20 6.40 8.58
N LEU A 23 6.06 5.42 8.80
CA LEU A 23 5.86 4.04 8.38
C LEU A 23 5.09 3.27 9.43
N GLN A 24 4.20 2.41 8.95
CA GLN A 24 3.44 1.48 9.78
C GLN A 24 4.11 0.11 9.75
N ASN A 25 4.32 -0.49 10.90
CA ASN A 25 4.80 -1.86 10.99
C ASN A 25 3.60 -2.82 11.01
N ALA A 26 3.50 -3.63 9.97
CA ALA A 26 2.56 -4.74 9.89
C ALA A 26 3.29 -6.00 10.36
N GLY A 27 2.75 -6.65 11.38
CA GLY A 27 3.36 -7.84 11.95
C GLY A 27 2.47 -8.48 12.97
N SER A 28 2.80 -9.70 13.34
CA SER A 28 2.23 -10.43 14.47
C SER A 28 3.22 -11.49 14.90
N GLU A 29 3.08 -11.96 16.14
CA GLU A 29 3.59 -13.28 16.49
C GLU A 29 2.52 -14.31 16.13
N ILE A 30 2.95 -15.43 15.56
CA ILE A 30 2.08 -16.57 15.27
C ILE A 30 2.79 -17.87 15.65
N ASN A 31 2.04 -18.83 16.16
CA ASN A 31 2.54 -20.19 16.29
C ASN A 31 2.49 -20.86 14.91
N TYR A 32 3.61 -21.42 14.43
CA TYR A 32 3.67 -22.02 13.09
C TYR A 32 2.61 -23.12 12.89
N SER A 33 2.18 -23.80 13.96
CA SER A 33 1.15 -24.83 13.91
C SER A 33 -0.27 -24.30 13.62
N ASP A 34 -0.49 -22.99 13.77
CA ASP A 34 -1.73 -22.31 13.40
C ASP A 34 -1.79 -21.95 11.91
N LEU A 35 -0.68 -22.11 11.18
CA LEU A 35 -0.61 -21.85 9.74
C LEU A 35 -1.11 -23.05 8.92
N PRO A 36 -1.84 -22.82 7.81
CA PRO A 36 -2.16 -23.88 6.87
C PRO A 36 -0.88 -24.57 6.35
N PRO A 37 -0.82 -25.92 6.30
CA PRO A 37 0.38 -26.64 5.85
C PRO A 37 0.84 -26.27 4.42
N ASP A 38 -0.10 -25.95 3.54
CA ASP A 38 0.15 -25.46 2.19
C ASP A 38 0.84 -24.10 2.18
N TRP A 39 0.53 -23.22 3.14
CA TRP A 39 1.23 -21.94 3.29
C TRP A 39 2.67 -22.15 3.70
N ILE A 40 2.93 -23.04 4.67
CA ILE A 40 4.30 -23.35 5.09
C ILE A 40 5.10 -23.92 3.91
N ALA A 41 4.52 -24.82 3.12
CA ALA A 41 5.17 -25.36 1.93
C ALA A 41 5.48 -24.27 0.87
N ASP A 42 4.53 -23.37 0.63
CA ASP A 42 4.72 -22.20 -0.25
C ASP A 42 5.85 -21.29 0.24
N LEU A 43 5.93 -21.05 1.56
CA LEU A 43 7.00 -20.24 2.15
C LEU A 43 8.36 -20.90 1.98
N VAL A 44 8.48 -22.19 2.28
CA VAL A 44 9.73 -22.96 2.09
C VAL A 44 10.18 -22.89 0.63
N LYS A 45 9.25 -23.01 -0.32
CA LYS A 45 9.55 -22.99 -1.75
C LYS A 45 9.95 -21.60 -2.27
N GLU A 46 9.20 -20.57 -1.88
CA GLU A 46 9.34 -19.24 -2.48
C GLU A 46 10.34 -18.36 -1.72
N CYS A 47 10.55 -18.59 -0.42
CA CYS A 47 11.22 -17.62 0.47
C CYS A 47 12.61 -18.02 0.94
N ILE A 48 13.14 -19.18 0.51
CA ILE A 48 14.47 -19.67 0.90
C ILE A 48 15.53 -19.28 -0.15
N PRO A 49 16.73 -18.83 0.27
CA PRO A 49 17.21 -18.69 1.64
C PRO A 49 16.78 -17.34 2.27
N LEU A 50 15.76 -17.43 3.14
CA LEU A 50 15.28 -16.53 4.20
C LEU A 50 15.06 -15.03 4.00
N SER A 51 15.77 -14.36 3.12
CA SER A 51 15.94 -12.90 3.25
C SER A 51 14.84 -12.05 2.62
N TYR A 52 13.81 -12.65 2.03
CA TYR A 52 12.96 -11.92 1.07
C TYR A 52 11.46 -11.93 1.31
N CYS A 53 10.94 -12.64 2.30
CA CYS A 53 9.47 -12.74 2.47
C CYS A 53 8.92 -12.14 3.77
N GLY A 54 9.78 -11.58 4.62
CA GLY A 54 9.33 -10.95 5.85
C GLY A 54 9.14 -11.88 7.05
N PHE A 55 10.04 -12.87 7.19
CA PHE A 55 10.17 -13.68 8.39
C PHE A 55 11.53 -13.47 9.04
N GLU A 56 11.56 -13.52 10.36
CA GLU A 56 12.80 -13.41 11.13
C GLU A 56 13.58 -14.74 11.20
N SER A 57 12.96 -15.89 10.87
CA SER A 57 13.60 -17.21 10.94
C SER A 57 13.16 -18.16 9.81
N ASP A 58 13.98 -19.20 9.54
CA ASP A 58 13.78 -20.14 8.42
C ASP A 58 12.55 -21.01 8.63
N PRO A 59 11.56 -21.00 7.71
CA PRO A 59 10.44 -21.93 7.78
C PRO A 59 10.83 -23.41 7.90
N GLN A 60 11.99 -23.83 7.38
CA GLN A 60 12.50 -25.20 7.54
C GLN A 60 12.96 -25.52 8.97
N SER A 61 13.26 -24.50 9.77
CA SER A 61 13.74 -24.66 11.15
C SER A 61 12.63 -24.71 12.19
N TRP A 62 11.38 -24.42 11.81
CA TRP A 62 10.25 -24.33 12.74
C TRP A 62 9.86 -25.70 13.28
N ASN A 63 9.80 -25.81 14.60
CA ASN A 63 9.45 -27.04 15.30
C ASN A 63 8.88 -26.73 16.69
N GLU A 64 8.57 -27.76 17.47
CA GLU A 64 8.01 -27.64 18.82
C GLU A 64 8.88 -26.86 19.83
N HIS A 65 10.20 -26.77 19.62
CA HIS A 65 11.12 -25.99 20.44
C HIS A 65 11.25 -24.52 19.98
N THR A 66 10.85 -24.22 18.74
CA THR A 66 10.82 -22.87 18.15
C THR A 66 9.45 -22.56 17.53
N PRO A 67 8.35 -22.63 18.29
CA PRO A 67 7.02 -22.61 17.69
C PRO A 67 6.54 -21.22 17.30
N TRP A 68 7.01 -20.17 17.98
CA TRP A 68 6.57 -18.79 17.78
C TRP A 68 7.43 -18.08 16.74
N GLN A 69 6.76 -17.46 15.78
CA GLN A 69 7.40 -16.80 14.64
C GLN A 69 6.91 -15.36 14.51
N SER A 70 7.88 -14.44 14.41
CA SER A 70 7.62 -13.04 14.09
C SER A 70 7.40 -12.89 12.60
N ILE A 71 6.30 -12.24 12.24
CA ILE A 71 6.05 -11.74 10.89
C ILE A 71 6.53 -10.29 10.85
N GLY A 72 7.51 -9.98 10.00
CA GLY A 72 8.08 -8.64 9.87
C GLY A 72 8.82 -8.45 8.55
N TYR A 73 8.49 -7.39 7.82
CA TYR A 73 8.94 -7.20 6.43
C TYR A 73 10.25 -6.42 6.35
N LEU A 74 11.35 -7.13 6.07
CA LEU A 74 12.71 -6.55 5.99
C LEU A 74 13.21 -6.34 4.55
N ALA A 75 12.45 -6.79 3.56
CA ALA A 75 12.79 -6.67 2.15
C ALA A 75 11.54 -6.30 1.34
N ASN A 76 11.76 -5.54 0.27
CA ASN A 76 10.71 -5.19 -0.68
C ASN A 76 10.96 -5.99 -1.96
N ASN A 77 9.97 -6.76 -2.41
CA ASN A 77 9.97 -7.51 -3.68
C ASN A 77 8.59 -8.18 -3.84
N GLU A 78 8.37 -8.80 -5.01
CA GLU A 78 7.10 -9.46 -5.33
C GLU A 78 6.74 -10.60 -4.35
N LYS A 79 7.74 -11.33 -3.85
CA LYS A 79 7.51 -12.40 -2.87
C LYS A 79 7.08 -11.83 -1.52
N THR A 80 7.72 -10.77 -1.03
CA THR A 80 7.24 -10.04 0.17
C THR A 80 5.80 -9.60 -0.01
N MET A 81 5.43 -9.06 -1.17
CA MET A 81 4.07 -8.58 -1.43
C MET A 81 3.05 -9.72 -1.41
N LYS A 82 3.37 -10.88 -2.00
CA LYS A 82 2.53 -12.10 -1.91
C LYS A 82 2.34 -12.50 -0.45
N THR A 83 3.44 -12.58 0.30
CA THR A 83 3.46 -13.00 1.69
C THR A 83 2.68 -12.04 2.59
N PHE A 84 2.85 -10.73 2.40
CA PHE A 84 2.06 -9.70 3.09
C PHE A 84 0.56 -9.91 2.88
N SER A 85 0.14 -10.18 1.64
CA SER A 85 -1.28 -10.43 1.34
C SER A 85 -1.84 -11.66 2.04
N GLN A 86 -1.03 -12.72 2.19
CA GLN A 86 -1.45 -13.94 2.91
C GLN A 86 -1.61 -13.68 4.41
N PHE A 87 -0.71 -12.88 5.00
CA PHE A 87 -0.69 -12.59 6.43
C PHE A 87 -1.63 -11.49 6.90
N GLU A 88 -2.29 -10.77 5.99
CA GLU A 88 -3.20 -9.69 6.34
C GLU A 88 -4.34 -10.13 7.28
N ASN A 89 -4.83 -11.36 7.13
CA ASN A 89 -5.83 -11.92 8.03
C ASN A 89 -5.28 -12.30 9.41
N ILE A 90 -3.96 -12.39 9.57
CA ILE A 90 -3.28 -12.77 10.83
C ILE A 90 -2.96 -11.52 11.65
N PHE A 91 -2.25 -10.54 11.08
CA PHE A 91 -1.96 -9.29 11.79
C PHE A 91 -3.16 -8.33 11.80
N GLY A 92 -4.17 -8.57 10.97
CA GLY A 92 -5.41 -7.81 10.91
C GLY A 92 -5.25 -6.41 10.31
N ASN A 93 -6.21 -5.53 10.60
CA ASN A 93 -6.29 -4.24 9.92
C ASN A 93 -5.39 -3.14 10.51
N LYS A 94 -4.80 -3.37 11.69
CA LYS A 94 -4.16 -2.32 12.49
C LYS A 94 -2.66 -2.57 12.61
N ALA A 95 -1.86 -1.53 12.40
CA ALA A 95 -0.41 -1.61 12.60
C ALA A 95 -0.08 -1.94 14.06
N GLN A 96 0.96 -2.75 14.29
CA GLN A 96 1.45 -3.03 15.64
C GLN A 96 2.10 -1.81 16.28
N ASN A 97 2.91 -1.11 15.49
CA ASN A 97 3.59 0.11 15.86
C ASN A 97 3.84 0.98 14.63
N GLN A 98 4.40 2.16 14.86
CA GLN A 98 4.77 3.11 13.81
C GLN A 98 6.05 3.83 14.16
N TYR A 99 6.85 4.17 13.16
CA TYR A 99 8.10 4.89 13.33
C TYR A 99 8.32 5.87 12.18
N ARG A 100 9.11 6.92 12.44
CA ARG A 100 9.50 7.88 11.41
C ARG A 100 10.79 7.43 10.75
N ILE A 101 10.83 7.50 9.44
CA ILE A 101 12.03 7.23 8.66
C ILE A 101 12.23 8.31 7.60
N TRP A 102 13.48 8.62 7.31
CA TRP A 102 13.89 9.27 6.08
C TRP A 102 15.02 8.41 5.51
N ALA A 103 14.76 7.75 4.39
CA ALA A 103 15.70 6.84 3.77
C ALA A 103 15.47 6.80 2.28
N ILE A 104 16.55 6.63 1.53
CA ILE A 104 16.56 6.42 0.10
C ILE A 104 17.52 5.27 -0.16
N SER A 105 17.11 4.34 -1.00
CA SER A 105 17.94 3.21 -1.41
C SER A 105 17.76 3.00 -2.90
N ASN A 106 18.86 2.64 -3.57
CA ASN A 106 18.79 2.12 -4.92
C ASN A 106 18.39 0.65 -4.86
N PHE A 107 17.28 0.29 -5.49
CA PHE A 107 16.86 -1.10 -5.65
C PHE A 107 17.18 -1.56 -7.08
N SER A 108 18.44 -1.92 -7.30
CA SER A 108 18.85 -2.70 -8.45
C SER A 108 19.73 -3.85 -7.98
N ASP A 109 19.51 -5.04 -8.52
CA ASP A 109 20.59 -6.02 -8.63
C ASP A 109 21.67 -5.37 -9.50
N TRP A 110 22.77 -4.91 -8.89
CA TRP A 110 23.86 -4.19 -9.57
C TRP A 110 24.48 -5.01 -10.72
N VAL A 111 24.14 -6.29 -10.82
CA VAL A 111 24.56 -7.22 -11.87
C VAL A 111 23.70 -7.10 -13.15
N LYS A 112 22.51 -6.47 -13.09
CA LYS A 112 21.59 -6.33 -14.24
C LYS A 112 21.10 -4.88 -14.41
N PRO A 113 21.90 -4.00 -15.04
CA PRO A 113 21.45 -2.64 -15.33
C PRO A 113 20.20 -2.66 -16.23
N ILE A 114 19.18 -1.91 -15.83
CA ILE A 114 17.97 -1.74 -16.61
C ILE A 114 18.32 -0.82 -17.78
N SER A 115 18.20 -1.33 -19.01
CA SER A 115 18.45 -0.56 -20.24
C SER A 115 17.19 0.03 -20.86
N LYS A 116 16.00 -0.41 -20.39
CA LYS A 116 14.70 0.07 -20.85
C LYS A 116 13.64 0.12 -19.74
N ILE A 117 12.77 1.13 -19.79
CA ILE A 117 11.51 1.18 -19.04
C ILE A 117 10.37 1.14 -20.07
N GLY A 118 9.64 0.03 -20.13
CA GLY A 118 8.74 -0.23 -21.25
C GLY A 118 9.49 -0.21 -22.58
N ASN A 119 9.03 0.61 -23.52
CA ASN A 119 9.70 0.84 -24.82
C ASN A 119 10.74 1.97 -24.78
N CYS A 120 10.95 2.61 -23.63
CA CYS A 120 11.84 3.75 -23.49
C CYS A 120 13.28 3.34 -23.29
N SER A 121 14.14 3.70 -24.24
CA SER A 121 15.58 3.60 -24.08
C SER A 121 16.05 4.50 -22.94
N ILE A 122 16.84 3.95 -22.04
CA ILE A 122 17.41 4.66 -20.91
C ILE A 122 18.74 5.28 -21.32
N SER A 123 18.85 6.60 -21.27
CA SER A 123 20.17 7.26 -21.32
C SER A 123 20.83 7.23 -19.95
N GLU A 124 22.17 7.31 -19.93
CA GLU A 124 22.95 7.25 -18.69
C GLU A 124 22.48 8.27 -17.63
N GLY A 125 22.75 7.94 -16.36
CA GLY A 125 22.47 8.80 -15.21
C GLY A 125 21.18 8.48 -14.46
N PHE A 126 20.84 9.36 -13.52
CA PHE A 126 19.71 9.19 -12.61
C PHE A 126 18.38 9.49 -13.31
N LEU A 127 17.46 8.52 -13.32
CA LEU A 127 16.20 8.60 -14.07
C LEU A 127 15.04 9.17 -13.27
N GLY A 128 15.07 8.99 -11.95
CA GLY A 128 13.94 9.29 -11.11
C GLY A 128 13.94 8.51 -9.81
N LEU A 129 12.91 8.77 -9.01
CA LEU A 129 12.69 8.17 -7.70
C LEU A 129 11.21 7.92 -7.50
N VAL A 130 10.91 6.79 -6.86
CA VAL A 130 9.61 6.52 -6.27
C VAL A 130 9.73 6.63 -4.75
N SER A 131 8.72 7.22 -4.12
CA SER A 131 8.60 7.29 -2.67
C SER A 131 7.20 6.89 -2.22
N THR A 132 7.12 6.24 -1.07
CA THR A 132 5.85 5.77 -0.51
C THR A 132 5.96 5.67 1.01
N ASN A 133 4.83 5.79 1.72
CA ASN A 133 4.73 5.48 3.15
C ASN A 133 4.19 4.07 3.43
N SER A 134 4.42 3.14 2.51
CA SER A 134 3.96 1.76 2.62
C SER A 134 4.94 0.87 3.37
N THR A 135 4.41 -0.15 4.05
CA THR A 135 5.19 -1.17 4.77
C THR A 135 5.98 -2.05 3.80
N VAL A 136 5.34 -2.41 2.69
CA VAL A 136 5.91 -3.20 1.60
C VAL A 136 5.66 -2.49 0.27
N PHE A 137 6.52 -2.71 -0.71
CA PHE A 137 6.38 -2.15 -2.06
C PHE A 137 7.15 -2.97 -3.11
N SER A 138 6.89 -2.73 -4.38
CA SER A 138 7.67 -3.29 -5.49
C SER A 138 9.12 -2.78 -5.45
N SER A 139 10.12 -3.67 -5.40
CA SER A 139 11.53 -3.26 -5.46
C SER A 139 11.94 -2.68 -6.80
N ASP A 140 11.38 -3.21 -7.88
CA ASP A 140 11.75 -2.78 -9.22
C ASP A 140 11.17 -1.40 -9.54
N PRO A 141 11.79 -0.63 -10.44
CA PRO A 141 11.16 0.56 -10.99
C PRO A 141 9.75 0.27 -11.52
N PRO A 142 8.85 1.27 -11.56
CA PRO A 142 7.53 1.08 -12.11
C PRO A 142 7.57 0.46 -13.52
N ILE A 143 6.79 -0.58 -13.73
CA ILE A 143 6.67 -1.24 -15.03
C ILE A 143 5.67 -0.47 -15.88
N VAL A 144 5.94 -0.36 -17.19
CA VAL A 144 5.02 0.29 -18.12
C VAL A 144 4.01 -0.73 -18.61
N ILE A 145 2.73 -0.52 -18.31
CA ILE A 145 1.59 -1.30 -18.82
C ILE A 145 0.60 -0.30 -19.41
N ASP A 146 0.27 -0.44 -20.70
CA ASP A 146 -0.71 0.42 -21.39
C ASP A 146 -0.48 1.94 -21.15
N GLU A 147 0.76 2.39 -21.35
CA GLU A 147 1.20 3.80 -21.13
C GLU A 147 1.07 4.30 -19.68
N ALA A 148 0.88 3.39 -18.72
CA ALA A 148 0.85 3.69 -17.29
C ALA A 148 2.11 3.16 -16.59
N LEU A 149 2.68 3.97 -15.70
CA LEU A 149 3.69 3.52 -14.75
C LEU A 149 2.98 2.79 -13.60
N SER A 150 3.06 1.47 -13.61
CA SER A 150 2.43 0.59 -12.64
C SER A 150 3.37 0.26 -11.49
N TYR A 151 2.90 0.43 -10.25
CA TYR A 151 3.67 0.20 -9.04
C TYR A 151 2.77 -0.34 -7.93
N ARG A 152 3.24 -1.31 -7.14
CA ARG A 152 2.45 -1.87 -6.05
C ARG A 152 3.00 -1.43 -4.71
N VAL A 153 2.09 -1.12 -3.81
CA VAL A 153 2.39 -0.72 -2.43
C VAL A 153 1.49 -1.51 -1.49
N GLY A 154 1.93 -1.74 -0.26
CA GLY A 154 1.17 -2.46 0.74
C GLY A 154 1.40 -1.97 2.17
N SER A 155 0.33 -1.82 2.95
CA SER A 155 0.40 -1.50 4.37
C SER A 155 -0.89 -1.90 5.08
N THR A 156 -0.95 -1.73 6.40
CA THR A 156 -2.18 -1.96 7.16
C THR A 156 -3.23 -0.89 6.83
N HIS A 157 -4.52 -1.23 6.97
CA HIS A 157 -5.62 -0.28 6.78
C HIS A 157 -5.65 0.85 7.82
N LEU A 158 -5.24 0.55 9.06
CA LEU A 158 -5.25 1.46 10.20
C LEU A 158 -3.85 1.60 10.78
N ARG A 159 -3.55 2.80 11.28
CA ARG A 159 -2.33 3.10 12.03
C ARG A 159 -2.35 2.47 13.42
N ALA A 160 -1.21 2.51 14.10
CA ALA A 160 -1.07 1.99 15.47
C ALA A 160 -1.99 2.70 16.50
N ASP A 161 -2.42 3.93 16.23
CA ASP A 161 -3.41 4.66 17.05
C ASP A 161 -4.88 4.32 16.69
N GLY A 162 -5.10 3.55 15.63
CA GLY A 162 -6.43 3.18 15.13
C GLY A 162 -7.03 4.16 14.12
N SER A 163 -6.34 5.26 13.79
CA SER A 163 -6.74 6.16 12.72
C SER A 163 -6.51 5.53 11.33
N LEU A 164 -7.15 6.09 10.30
CA LEU A 164 -6.97 5.62 8.92
C LEU A 164 -5.51 5.77 8.47
N ASN A 165 -4.93 4.68 7.96
CA ASN A 165 -3.62 4.73 7.32
C ASN A 165 -3.78 5.18 5.86
N SER A 166 -3.60 6.47 5.62
CA SER A 166 -3.67 7.03 4.27
C SER A 166 -2.33 6.90 3.54
N GLY A 167 -2.40 6.42 2.30
CA GLY A 167 -1.27 6.25 1.42
C GLY A 167 -0.79 7.56 0.79
N SER A 168 0.51 7.60 0.52
CA SER A 168 1.23 8.68 -0.14
C SER A 168 2.16 8.05 -1.17
N TYR A 169 2.13 8.54 -2.40
CA TYR A 169 2.92 8.04 -3.52
C TYR A 169 3.51 9.23 -4.27
N GLY A 170 4.83 9.37 -4.19
CA GLY A 170 5.58 10.40 -4.90
C GLY A 170 6.42 9.79 -6.02
N VAL A 171 6.39 10.41 -7.18
CA VAL A 171 7.15 9.99 -8.36
C VAL A 171 7.87 11.19 -8.95
N SER A 172 9.19 11.11 -9.01
CA SER A 172 10.01 12.06 -9.75
C SER A 172 10.58 11.36 -10.97
N LEU A 173 10.41 11.95 -12.15
CA LEU A 173 10.82 11.38 -13.43
C LEU A 173 11.59 12.41 -14.24
N ARG A 174 12.70 11.98 -14.84
CA ARG A 174 13.43 12.83 -15.79
C ARG A 174 12.52 13.13 -16.99
N LYS A 175 12.58 14.36 -17.50
CA LYS A 175 11.64 14.84 -18.52
C LYS A 175 11.67 14.03 -19.82
N ASP A 176 12.84 13.55 -20.23
CA ASP A 176 13.01 12.70 -21.42
C ASP A 176 12.27 11.36 -21.27
N LEU A 177 12.37 10.73 -20.10
CA LEU A 177 11.68 9.49 -19.78
C LEU A 177 10.15 9.71 -19.74
N ALA A 178 9.69 10.80 -19.10
CA ALA A 178 8.27 11.14 -19.06
C ALA A 178 7.67 11.35 -20.48
N LYS A 179 8.38 12.07 -21.35
CA LYS A 179 7.99 12.24 -22.77
C LYS A 179 7.98 10.93 -23.53
N CYS A 180 8.90 10.02 -23.25
CA CYS A 180 8.88 8.71 -23.87
C CYS A 180 7.67 7.87 -23.42
N VAL A 181 7.34 7.87 -22.13
CA VAL A 181 6.22 7.07 -21.59
C VAL A 181 4.86 7.62 -22.01
N TRP A 182 4.68 8.96 -21.98
CA TRP A 182 3.37 9.60 -22.21
C TRP A 182 3.25 10.38 -23.53
N GLY A 183 4.30 10.37 -24.36
CA GLY A 183 4.38 11.12 -25.62
C GLY A 183 4.78 12.59 -25.43
N ASP A 184 5.28 13.24 -26.49
CA ASP A 184 5.83 14.62 -26.40
C ASP A 184 4.82 15.72 -26.07
N GLN A 185 3.52 15.46 -26.27
CA GLN A 185 2.44 16.45 -26.14
C GLN A 185 1.59 16.24 -24.88
N PHE A 186 2.06 15.45 -23.91
CA PHE A 186 1.33 15.27 -22.66
C PHE A 186 1.32 16.57 -21.84
N ILE A 187 0.23 16.79 -21.10
CA ILE A 187 0.09 17.90 -20.17
C ILE A 187 0.29 17.32 -18.76
N PRO A 188 1.33 17.75 -18.01
CA PRO A 188 1.64 17.20 -16.68
C PRO A 188 0.47 17.25 -15.69
N GLU A 189 -0.39 18.27 -15.77
CA GLU A 189 -1.58 18.42 -14.92
C GLU A 189 -2.66 17.36 -15.17
N PHE A 190 -2.60 16.65 -16.31
CA PHE A 190 -3.48 15.52 -16.61
C PHE A 190 -2.89 14.18 -16.18
N ILE A 191 -1.69 14.16 -15.60
CA ILE A 191 -1.15 12.97 -14.97
C ILE A 191 -1.85 12.74 -13.64
N GLY A 192 -2.54 11.60 -13.54
CA GLY A 192 -3.21 11.15 -12.33
C GLY A 192 -2.69 9.78 -11.89
N VAL A 193 -3.17 9.29 -10.77
CA VAL A 193 -2.92 7.91 -10.32
C VAL A 193 -4.27 7.19 -10.25
N GLU A 194 -4.44 6.16 -11.07
CA GLU A 194 -5.50 5.18 -10.87
C GLU A 194 -5.07 4.16 -9.83
N VAL A 195 -5.92 3.91 -8.85
CA VAL A 195 -5.70 2.99 -7.74
C VAL A 195 -6.64 1.82 -7.90
N ALA A 196 -6.08 0.64 -8.19
CA ALA A 196 -6.83 -0.59 -8.33
C ALA A 196 -6.72 -1.43 -7.05
N TYR A 197 -7.88 -1.82 -6.54
CA TYR A 197 -8.04 -2.69 -5.38
C TYR A 197 -8.50 -4.07 -5.82
N LYS A 198 -8.20 -5.10 -5.03
CA LYS A 198 -8.53 -6.51 -5.34
C LYS A 198 -10.03 -6.71 -5.63
N ASP A 199 -10.91 -6.01 -4.91
CA ASP A 199 -12.36 -6.22 -4.94
C ASP A 199 -13.16 -4.93 -5.22
N GLY A 200 -12.56 -3.97 -5.94
CA GLY A 200 -13.14 -2.63 -6.12
C GLY A 200 -13.12 -2.13 -7.55
N LYS A 201 -13.95 -1.13 -7.83
CA LYS A 201 -13.75 -0.29 -9.02
C LYS A 201 -12.48 0.55 -8.79
N PRO A 202 -11.63 0.72 -9.81
CA PRO A 202 -10.49 1.61 -9.68
C PRO A 202 -10.92 3.04 -9.34
N GLU A 203 -10.13 3.71 -8.51
CA GLU A 203 -10.33 5.09 -8.10
C GLU A 203 -9.24 5.97 -8.70
N VAL A 204 -9.59 7.14 -9.25
CA VAL A 204 -8.59 8.08 -9.79
C VAL A 204 -8.31 9.16 -8.76
N ILE A 205 -7.04 9.35 -8.42
CA ILE A 205 -6.56 10.35 -7.46
C ILE A 205 -5.73 11.40 -8.21
N ALA A 206 -6.02 12.67 -7.91
CA ALA A 206 -5.26 13.80 -8.43
C ALA A 206 -3.80 13.74 -7.98
N THR A 207 -2.89 14.14 -8.86
CA THR A 207 -1.52 14.42 -8.45
C THR A 207 -1.32 15.92 -8.28
N SER A 208 -0.56 16.32 -7.26
CA SER A 208 0.10 17.64 -7.30
C SER A 208 1.37 17.54 -8.12
N PHE A 209 1.70 18.60 -8.84
CA PHE A 209 2.80 18.62 -9.80
C PHE A 209 3.77 19.78 -9.52
N LYS A 210 5.07 19.52 -9.67
CA LYS A 210 6.14 20.52 -9.72
C LYS A 210 7.15 20.16 -10.81
N SER A 211 7.48 21.10 -11.69
CA SER A 211 8.59 20.96 -12.63
C SER A 211 9.85 21.61 -12.08
N THR A 212 10.99 20.95 -12.26
CA THR A 212 12.32 21.58 -12.25
C THR A 212 12.85 21.63 -13.68
N ASP A 213 14.14 21.95 -13.87
CA ASP A 213 14.77 21.95 -15.20
C ASP A 213 14.83 20.53 -15.80
N SER A 214 15.21 19.55 -14.99
CA SER A 214 15.46 18.17 -15.43
C SER A 214 14.37 17.17 -15.07
N PHE A 215 13.53 17.45 -14.06
CA PHE A 215 12.56 16.50 -13.53
C PHE A 215 11.13 17.04 -13.48
N TYR A 216 10.19 16.13 -13.64
CA TYR A 216 8.80 16.29 -13.22
C TYR A 216 8.61 15.57 -11.88
N ASN A 217 8.01 16.25 -10.90
CA ASN A 217 7.76 15.73 -9.57
C ASN A 217 6.24 15.68 -9.33
N PHE A 218 5.71 14.47 -9.17
CA PHE A 218 4.31 14.18 -8.94
C PHE A 218 4.10 13.66 -7.53
N ASN A 219 2.95 13.99 -6.93
CA ASN A 219 2.55 13.44 -5.64
C ASN A 219 1.06 13.13 -5.62
N ALA A 220 0.71 11.88 -5.33
CA ALA A 220 -0.64 11.46 -5.00
C ALA A 220 -0.71 11.09 -3.52
N SER A 221 -1.81 11.44 -2.86
CA SER A 221 -2.06 11.06 -1.47
C SER A 221 -3.54 10.92 -1.22
N GLY A 222 -3.93 10.13 -0.22
CA GLY A 222 -5.34 9.96 0.15
C GLY A 222 -5.90 8.57 -0.14
N PHE A 223 -5.21 7.71 -0.90
CA PHE A 223 -5.65 6.33 -1.10
C PHE A 223 -5.61 5.53 0.19
N HIS A 224 -6.40 4.46 0.25
CA HIS A 224 -6.37 3.49 1.34
C HIS A 224 -5.47 2.31 0.97
N TYR A 225 -4.89 1.66 1.97
CA TYR A 225 -4.29 0.33 1.84
C TYR A 225 -5.39 -0.74 1.87
N SER A 226 -5.24 -1.98 1.39
CA SER A 226 -4.25 -3.02 1.69
C SER A 226 -3.03 -3.07 0.76
N ILE A 227 -3.07 -3.87 -0.32
CA ILE A 227 -2.06 -3.95 -1.39
C ILE A 227 -2.64 -3.43 -2.71
N PRO A 228 -2.88 -2.12 -2.87
CA PRO A 228 -3.33 -1.58 -4.14
C PRO A 228 -2.24 -1.64 -5.21
N THR A 229 -2.68 -1.65 -6.46
CA THR A 229 -1.84 -1.31 -7.61
C THR A 229 -2.07 0.14 -8.00
N LEU A 230 -0.99 0.90 -8.11
CA LEU A 230 -0.99 2.31 -8.49
C LEU A 230 -0.56 2.41 -9.95
N SER A 231 -1.38 3.06 -10.80
CA SER A 231 -1.11 3.25 -12.22
C SER A 231 -1.09 4.73 -12.54
N MET A 232 0.10 5.30 -12.66
CA MET A 232 0.28 6.71 -13.03
C MET A 232 0.20 6.87 -14.55
N LYS A 233 -0.81 7.59 -15.02
CA LYS A 233 -1.13 7.72 -16.45
C LYS A 233 -1.71 9.09 -16.80
N ASN A 234 -1.73 9.40 -18.09
CA ASN A 234 -2.33 10.61 -18.63
C ASN A 234 -3.84 10.42 -18.88
N PHE A 235 -4.69 11.21 -18.22
CA PHE A 235 -6.15 11.09 -18.29
C PHE A 235 -6.83 11.98 -19.36
N LYS A 236 -6.05 12.68 -20.21
CA LYS A 236 -6.54 13.48 -21.35
C LYS A 236 -7.89 14.19 -21.11
N SER A 237 -7.92 15.27 -20.31
CA SER A 237 -9.04 16.23 -20.12
C SER A 237 -10.45 15.72 -19.72
N GLU A 238 -10.85 14.48 -20.02
CA GLU A 238 -12.22 13.97 -19.84
C GLU A 238 -12.51 13.51 -18.41
N VAL A 239 -11.48 13.35 -17.58
CA VAL A 239 -11.61 13.19 -16.14
C VAL A 239 -10.63 14.15 -15.47
N GLN A 240 -11.02 15.42 -15.30
CA GLN A 240 -10.30 16.29 -14.37
C GLN A 240 -10.35 15.66 -12.99
N PRO A 241 -9.21 15.27 -12.39
CA PRO A 241 -9.22 14.83 -11.02
C PRO A 241 -9.54 16.06 -10.16
N LEU A 242 -10.61 15.95 -9.35
CA LEU A 242 -11.09 17.02 -8.47
C LEU A 242 -9.90 17.58 -7.67
N LYS A 243 -9.57 18.85 -7.90
CA LYS A 243 -8.61 19.58 -7.06
C LYS A 243 -9.13 19.58 -5.62
N VAL A 244 -8.57 18.72 -4.77
CA VAL A 244 -8.72 18.90 -3.32
C VAL A 244 -7.69 19.96 -2.93
N SER A 245 -8.15 21.20 -2.77
CA SER A 245 -7.34 22.23 -2.11
C SER A 245 -7.22 21.83 -0.63
N VAL A 246 -6.00 21.51 -0.20
CA VAL A 246 -5.70 21.43 1.23
C VAL A 246 -5.57 22.88 1.71
N SER A 247 -6.62 23.39 2.35
CA SER A 247 -6.53 24.59 3.19
C SER A 247 -6.44 24.13 4.64
N GLU A 248 -5.22 24.19 5.19
CA GLU A 248 -4.96 24.08 6.62
C GLU A 248 -5.42 25.37 7.30
N THR A 249 -6.64 25.40 7.84
CA THR A 249 -6.99 26.06 9.13
C THR A 249 -8.48 25.98 9.41
N ALA A 250 -8.81 25.94 10.71
CA ALA A 250 -10.11 26.13 11.34
C ALA A 250 -10.93 24.87 11.72
N THR A 251 -10.68 24.47 12.97
CA THR A 251 -11.66 24.23 14.04
C THR A 251 -12.49 22.95 14.04
N THR A 252 -12.19 22.13 15.06
CA THR A 252 -13.14 21.37 15.88
C THR A 252 -14.49 22.07 16.02
N GLU A 253 -15.51 21.59 15.29
CA GLU A 253 -16.95 21.54 15.63
C GLU A 253 -17.77 21.31 14.36
N ALA A 254 -17.75 20.07 13.85
CA ALA A 254 -18.76 19.60 12.90
C ALA A 254 -18.92 18.07 13.00
N ILE A 255 -19.10 17.57 14.21
CA ILE A 255 -19.70 16.25 14.44
C ILE A 255 -21.21 16.45 14.30
N ALA A 256 -21.72 16.40 13.06
CA ALA A 256 -23.07 15.98 12.75
C ALA A 256 -23.26 16.01 11.23
N LYS A 257 -23.70 14.86 10.68
CA LYS A 257 -24.41 14.75 9.40
C LYS A 257 -23.56 14.53 8.15
N ILE A 258 -22.87 13.39 8.07
CA ILE A 258 -22.81 12.62 6.81
C ILE A 258 -23.08 11.15 7.13
N SER A 259 -24.21 10.66 6.63
CA SER A 259 -24.74 9.31 6.80
C SER A 259 -24.01 8.31 5.90
N PRO A 260 -23.51 7.17 6.42
CA PRO A 260 -23.14 6.02 5.60
C PRO A 260 -24.38 5.15 5.32
N LYS A 261 -24.87 5.15 4.06
CA LYS A 261 -25.60 3.99 3.52
C LYS A 261 -24.50 3.06 2.99
N SER A 262 -24.19 1.92 3.63
CA SER A 262 -25.06 0.77 3.84
C SER A 262 -24.79 0.15 5.21
N THR A 263 -25.67 0.39 6.18
CA THR A 263 -25.72 -0.37 7.43
C THR A 263 -26.56 -1.61 7.18
N VAL A 264 -25.92 -2.77 7.10
CA VAL A 264 -26.62 -4.05 7.16
C VAL A 264 -27.35 -4.12 8.51
N LYS A 265 -28.68 -4.09 8.50
CA LYS A 265 -29.52 -4.08 9.71
C LYS A 265 -29.28 -5.37 10.51
N LYS A 266 -28.57 -5.28 11.63
CA LYS A 266 -28.47 -6.38 12.60
C LYS A 266 -29.80 -6.50 13.34
N THR A 267 -30.36 -7.70 13.37
CA THR A 267 -31.56 -8.03 14.15
C THR A 267 -31.13 -8.75 15.42
N THR A 268 -31.78 -8.43 16.55
CA THR A 268 -31.58 -9.13 17.82
C THR A 268 -32.74 -10.08 18.05
N ILE A 269 -32.46 -11.37 18.22
CA ILE A 269 -33.46 -12.37 18.63
C ILE A 269 -33.20 -12.81 20.07
N THR A 270 -34.27 -13.20 20.77
CA THR A 270 -34.15 -13.86 22.07
C THR A 270 -34.34 -15.35 21.89
N CYS A 271 -33.37 -16.14 22.36
CA CYS A 271 -33.35 -17.59 22.30
C CYS A 271 -33.48 -18.17 23.71
N ALA A 272 -34.34 -19.15 23.90
CA ALA A 272 -34.62 -19.76 25.20
C ALA A 272 -34.33 -21.27 25.18
N LYS A 273 -33.78 -21.77 26.29
CA LYS A 273 -33.62 -23.20 26.59
C LYS A 273 -34.10 -23.42 28.04
N GLY A 274 -35.34 -23.88 28.19
CA GLY A 274 -36.00 -23.93 29.51
C GLY A 274 -36.18 -22.53 30.10
N LYS A 275 -35.75 -22.33 31.36
CA LYS A 275 -35.80 -21.03 32.06
C LYS A 275 -34.66 -20.07 31.67
N VAL A 276 -33.66 -20.52 30.91
CA VAL A 276 -32.49 -19.71 30.54
C VAL A 276 -32.72 -19.03 29.19
N THR A 277 -32.56 -17.71 29.14
CA THR A 277 -32.71 -16.89 27.93
C THR A 277 -31.40 -16.20 27.53
N LYS A 278 -31.11 -16.15 26.22
CA LYS A 278 -29.97 -15.44 25.63
C LYS A 278 -30.42 -14.55 24.47
N LYS A 279 -29.86 -13.34 24.36
CA LYS A 279 -30.09 -12.45 23.22
C LYS A 279 -28.93 -12.61 22.22
N VAL A 280 -29.25 -12.74 20.94
CA VAL A 280 -28.28 -12.91 19.84
C VAL A 280 -28.53 -11.83 18.80
N THR A 281 -27.52 -11.00 18.54
CA THR A 281 -27.58 -9.91 17.56
C THR A 281 -26.68 -10.23 16.38
N ALA A 282 -27.26 -10.39 15.19
CA ALA A 282 -26.50 -10.63 13.96
C ALA A 282 -27.29 -10.13 12.74
N VAL A 283 -26.68 -10.13 11.57
CA VAL A 283 -27.35 -9.76 10.29
C VAL A 283 -28.48 -10.74 9.93
N SER A 284 -28.33 -12.01 10.29
CA SER A 284 -29.38 -13.04 10.20
C SER A 284 -29.20 -14.00 11.39
N PRO A 285 -29.70 -13.65 12.58
CA PRO A 285 -29.38 -14.39 13.80
C PRO A 285 -30.09 -15.75 13.85
N LYS A 286 -29.36 -16.78 14.25
CA LYS A 286 -29.89 -18.13 14.55
C LYS A 286 -29.65 -18.45 16.03
N CYS A 287 -30.56 -19.21 16.64
CA CYS A 287 -30.36 -19.64 18.01
C CYS A 287 -29.26 -20.71 18.12
N PRO A 288 -28.40 -20.64 19.15
CA PRO A 288 -27.38 -21.66 19.40
C PRO A 288 -28.01 -23.04 19.58
N THR A 289 -27.24 -24.10 19.29
CA THR A 289 -27.71 -25.50 19.38
C THR A 289 -28.37 -25.79 20.72
N GLY A 290 -29.63 -26.24 20.67
CA GLY A 290 -30.46 -26.53 21.85
C GLY A 290 -31.26 -25.35 22.41
N TYR A 291 -31.18 -24.14 21.82
CA TYR A 291 -32.05 -23.01 22.15
C TYR A 291 -33.09 -22.80 21.04
N LYS A 292 -34.33 -22.51 21.42
CA LYS A 292 -35.42 -22.16 20.48
C LYS A 292 -35.64 -20.65 20.47
N LYS A 293 -35.95 -20.09 19.30
CA LYS A 293 -36.31 -18.67 19.17
C LYS A 293 -37.60 -18.42 19.93
N LYS A 294 -37.58 -17.46 20.85
CA LYS A 294 -38.76 -17.00 21.56
C LYS A 294 -39.52 -16.06 20.60
N PRO A 295 -40.84 -16.22 20.42
CA PRO A 295 -41.65 -15.29 19.64
C PRO A 295 -41.57 -13.87 20.22
#